data_AF-A0A014NPX4-F1
#
_entry.id   AF-A0A014NPX4-F1
#
_cell.length_a   1.000
_cell.length_b   1.000
_cell.length_c   1.000
_cell.angle_alpha   90.00
_cell.angle_beta   90.00
_cell.angle_gamma   90.00
#
_symmetry.space_group_name_H-M   'P 1'
#
loop_
_entity.id
_entity.type
_entity.pdbx_description
1 polymer ?
#
loop_
_entity_poly.entity_id
_entity_poly.type
_entity_poly.pdbx_seq_one_letter_code
_entity_poly.pdbx_strand_id
1 'polypeptide(L)'
;MANEDGIIKKFTPYMPKHNILFNVYGQPIKVHPVVIWYNGNEDMYYFVKARRASDKGIIRNKLPTEILIPASATKSDSLFFEDSLLDCSQIFRMRTKDFEVAYGRSNYPEIDQLPFNYAMQIIKQVEKNFKNDHISLMNVSITGYNDRQEPIIEPELLYASKASFDQEKGWWRELSKNRDSETIRKANAFVVNYHRTKHTRVELNPVDAGIDIAKEWLMVDRVYTPIYHYIYDNELLDKGANVAQIIDLVKKDIFNTEEFKDYKISDGDVWGSLTLPWEQRRVSLNSVDEYRINSDKLTKIQQNYFFDNVEDKQLLEFKSSYENQKLAEWVNNSCFYDEFRDYIEQGFEGYDWPKEEIATWFIKERFCIENTSIIHEELESRNLLTQQEHQEDEEQQVQDQKTYIDEDTDQNTELTYEQIVQEWEERFKKEQTNKFESPKKKMKM
;
A
#
# COMPACT_ATOMS: atom_id res chain seq x y z
N MET A 1 50.55 27.03 7.10
CA MET A 1 51.14 26.45 5.88
C MET A 1 50.22 25.36 5.41
N ALA A 2 49.55 25.61 4.29
CA ALA A 2 48.68 24.67 3.62
C ALA A 2 49.54 23.58 2.96
N ASN A 3 49.15 22.31 3.14
CA ASN A 3 49.37 21.26 2.16
C ASN A 3 47.98 21.11 1.51
N GLU A 4 47.71 21.75 0.37
CA GLU A 4 47.96 21.24 -0.98
C GLU A 4 47.52 19.77 -1.15
N ASP A 5 46.42 19.65 -1.92
CA ASP A 5 45.79 18.46 -2.47
C ASP A 5 45.16 17.46 -1.48
N GLY A 6 44.10 17.94 -0.83
CA GLY A 6 43.02 17.09 -0.34
C GLY A 6 42.30 16.39 -1.49
N ILE A 7 42.89 15.31 -2.01
CA ILE A 7 42.16 14.34 -2.82
C ILE A 7 41.12 13.71 -1.89
N ILE A 8 39.89 14.20 -1.99
CA ILE A 8 38.70 13.50 -1.49
C ILE A 8 38.78 12.09 -2.08
N LYS A 9 39.03 11.09 -1.23
CA LYS A 9 39.00 9.68 -1.64
C LYS A 9 37.56 9.35 -2.03
N LYS A 10 37.26 9.49 -3.32
CA LYS A 10 36.02 9.07 -3.98
C LYS A 10 35.63 7.69 -3.47
N PHE A 11 34.44 7.55 -2.89
CA PHE A 11 34.08 6.29 -2.24
C PHE A 11 34.17 5.08 -3.20
N THR A 12 33.54 4.98 -4.36
CA THR A 12 33.26 3.69 -5.05
C THR A 12 32.50 2.74 -4.12
N PRO A 13 31.25 2.31 -4.39
CA PRO A 13 30.64 1.24 -3.59
C PRO A 13 31.65 0.11 -3.50
N TYR A 14 32.10 -0.15 -2.28
CA TYR A 14 33.23 -1.02 -2.04
C TYR A 14 32.94 -2.35 -2.76
N MET A 15 33.82 -2.74 -3.68
CA MET A 15 33.66 -4.06 -4.31
C MET A 15 33.95 -5.09 -3.23
N PRO A 16 33.07 -6.10 -3.04
CA PRO A 16 33.35 -7.18 -2.10
C PRO A 16 34.78 -7.71 -2.28
N LYS A 17 35.49 -7.99 -1.18
CA LYS A 17 36.83 -8.63 -1.26
C LYS A 17 36.77 -9.95 -2.02
N HIS A 18 35.66 -10.65 -1.88
CA HIS A 18 35.36 -11.92 -2.51
C HIS A 18 34.00 -11.87 -3.20
N ASN A 19 33.82 -12.60 -4.31
CA ASN A 19 32.53 -12.59 -4.99
C ASN A 19 31.45 -13.29 -4.13
N ILE A 20 30.43 -12.55 -3.74
CA ILE A 20 29.29 -13.05 -2.95
C ILE A 20 27.98 -13.12 -3.74
N LEU A 21 28.01 -12.77 -5.03
CA LEU A 21 26.82 -12.71 -5.87
C LEU A 21 26.89 -13.76 -6.98
N PHE A 22 25.74 -14.39 -7.19
CA PHE A 22 25.59 -15.48 -8.14
C PHE A 22 24.29 -15.29 -8.90
N ASN A 23 24.23 -15.73 -10.15
CA ASN A 23 22.94 -15.83 -10.83
C ASN A 23 22.11 -17.01 -10.28
N VAL A 24 20.86 -17.13 -10.74
CA VAL A 24 19.96 -18.21 -10.32
C VAL A 24 20.48 -19.63 -10.66
N TYR A 25 21.50 -19.75 -11.52
CA TYR A 25 22.17 -21.00 -11.86
C TYR A 25 23.42 -21.28 -11.00
N GLY A 26 23.62 -20.51 -9.92
CA GLY A 26 24.74 -20.67 -8.99
C GLY A 26 26.09 -20.24 -9.57
N GLN A 27 26.11 -19.48 -10.67
CA GLN A 27 27.35 -19.00 -11.28
C GLN A 27 27.75 -17.63 -10.72
N PRO A 28 29.02 -17.43 -10.31
CA PRO A 28 29.48 -16.15 -9.79
C PRO A 28 29.32 -15.02 -10.81
N ILE A 29 28.77 -13.89 -10.39
CA ILE A 29 28.57 -12.69 -11.21
C ILE A 29 29.30 -11.49 -10.61
N LYS A 30 29.85 -10.62 -11.47
CA LYS A 30 30.61 -9.44 -11.05
C LYS A 30 29.70 -8.21 -11.01
N VAL A 31 28.93 -8.09 -9.94
CA VAL A 31 27.98 -7.00 -9.68
C VAL A 31 28.09 -6.57 -8.21
N HIS A 32 27.36 -5.54 -7.80
CA HIS A 32 27.45 -4.97 -6.45
C HIS A 32 26.30 -5.44 -5.57
N PRO A 33 26.55 -5.83 -4.31
CA PRO A 33 25.48 -6.11 -3.36
C PRO A 33 24.94 -4.79 -2.79
N VAL A 34 23.63 -4.76 -2.53
CA VAL A 34 22.95 -3.64 -1.85
C VAL A 34 22.05 -4.25 -0.79
N VAL A 35 22.31 -3.93 0.47
CA VAL A 35 21.56 -4.44 1.62
C VAL A 35 20.20 -3.75 1.67
N ILE A 36 19.15 -4.56 1.72
CA ILE A 36 17.76 -4.10 1.86
C ILE A 36 17.41 -4.03 3.34
N TRP A 37 17.75 -5.07 4.11
CA TRP A 37 17.57 -5.06 5.56
C TRP A 37 18.49 -6.04 6.27
N TYR A 38 18.57 -5.86 7.59
CA TYR A 38 19.26 -6.74 8.53
C TYR A 38 18.26 -7.38 9.48
N ASN A 39 18.28 -8.71 9.61
CA ASN A 39 17.50 -9.44 10.59
C ASN A 39 18.34 -9.69 11.84
N GLY A 40 18.13 -8.90 12.89
CA GLY A 40 18.83 -9.02 14.18
C GLY A 40 18.55 -10.32 14.94
N ASN A 41 17.42 -10.98 14.69
CA ASN A 41 17.10 -12.25 15.37
C ASN A 41 17.90 -13.43 14.79
N GLU A 42 18.18 -13.39 13.49
CA GLU A 42 18.92 -14.45 12.78
C GLU A 42 20.40 -14.11 12.55
N ASP A 43 20.81 -12.86 12.85
CA ASP A 43 22.13 -12.32 12.51
C ASP A 43 22.42 -12.47 11.00
N MET A 44 21.47 -12.03 10.18
CA MET A 44 21.46 -12.23 8.72
C MET A 44 21.24 -10.91 7.97
N TYR A 45 22.12 -10.63 7.00
CA TYR A 45 21.89 -9.60 6.00
C TYR A 45 21.09 -10.16 4.82
N TYR A 46 20.17 -9.35 4.33
CA TYR A 46 19.43 -9.61 3.10
C TYR A 46 19.71 -8.51 2.08
N PHE A 47 20.15 -8.90 0.89
CA PHE A 47 20.68 -7.97 -0.10
C PHE A 47 20.31 -8.38 -1.53
N VAL A 48 20.37 -7.42 -2.44
CA VAL A 48 20.12 -7.58 -3.88
C VAL A 48 21.35 -7.23 -4.69
N LYS A 49 21.28 -7.49 -5.99
CA LYS A 49 22.36 -7.19 -6.93
C LYS A 49 22.08 -5.90 -7.71
N ALA A 50 23.10 -5.07 -7.84
CA ALA A 50 23.08 -3.87 -8.65
C ALA A 50 24.19 -3.90 -9.70
N ARG A 51 23.86 -3.50 -10.93
CA ARG A 51 24.79 -3.39 -12.06
C ARG A 51 24.73 -1.99 -12.65
N ARG A 52 25.81 -1.57 -13.30
CA ARG A 52 25.81 -0.29 -14.03
C ARG A 52 24.72 -0.27 -15.10
N ALA A 53 24.06 0.88 -15.25
CA ALA A 53 23.07 1.13 -16.29
C ALA A 53 23.71 1.30 -17.68
N SER A 54 25.01 1.62 -17.74
CA SER A 54 25.79 1.66 -18.97
C SER A 54 27.08 0.85 -18.86
N ASP A 55 27.57 0.36 -19.99
CA ASP A 55 28.86 -0.31 -20.09
C ASP A 55 29.58 0.16 -21.35
N LYS A 56 30.74 0.80 -21.18
CA LYS A 56 31.52 1.41 -22.26
C LYS A 56 30.68 2.34 -23.17
N GLY A 57 29.79 3.13 -22.56
CA GLY A 57 28.90 4.07 -23.26
C GLY A 57 27.65 3.45 -23.88
N ILE A 58 27.47 2.12 -23.80
CA ILE A 58 26.26 1.44 -24.26
C ILE A 58 25.27 1.35 -23.09
N ILE A 59 24.11 2.00 -23.24
CA ILE A 59 23.01 1.90 -22.28
C ILE A 59 22.47 0.47 -22.31
N ARG A 60 22.39 -0.15 -21.13
CA ARG A 60 21.87 -1.50 -20.97
C ARG A 60 20.35 -1.44 -20.86
N ASN A 61 19.68 -2.43 -21.44
CA ASN A 61 18.25 -2.59 -21.26
C ASN A 61 17.93 -2.88 -19.79
N LYS A 62 16.96 -2.14 -19.25
CA LYS A 62 16.39 -2.33 -17.91
C LYS A 62 15.44 -3.52 -17.93
N LEU A 63 15.56 -4.42 -16.96
CA LEU A 63 14.63 -5.52 -16.74
C LEU A 63 13.37 -5.03 -16.02
N PRO A 64 12.20 -5.68 -16.19
CA PRO A 64 10.95 -5.29 -15.50
C PRO A 64 11.03 -5.33 -13.96
N THR A 65 12.02 -6.06 -13.44
CA THR A 65 12.32 -6.27 -12.01
C THR A 65 13.36 -5.30 -11.47
N GLU A 66 14.00 -4.53 -12.35
CA GLU A 66 15.03 -3.59 -11.98
C GLU A 66 14.45 -2.20 -11.70
N ILE A 67 15.15 -1.45 -10.85
CA ILE A 67 14.94 -0.01 -10.65
C ILE A 67 16.18 0.72 -11.13
N LEU A 68 15.97 1.88 -11.76
CA LEU A 68 17.06 2.79 -12.10
C LEU A 68 17.30 3.70 -10.91
N ILE A 69 18.52 3.64 -10.37
CA ILE A 69 19.03 4.55 -9.35
C ILE A 69 20.02 5.49 -10.04
N PRO A 70 19.65 6.78 -10.24
CA PRO A 70 20.58 7.76 -10.79
C PRO A 70 21.76 7.98 -9.84
N ALA A 71 22.95 8.22 -10.38
CA ALA A 71 24.10 8.57 -9.56
C ALA A 71 23.83 9.83 -8.71
N SER A 72 23.08 10.79 -9.27
CA SER A 72 22.68 12.04 -8.61
C SER A 72 21.74 11.84 -7.42
N ALA A 73 21.05 10.71 -7.33
CA ALA A 73 20.20 10.40 -6.19
C ALA A 73 21.01 10.05 -4.94
N THR A 74 22.28 9.69 -5.10
CA THR A 74 23.15 9.38 -3.97
C THR A 74 23.78 10.67 -3.48
N LYS A 75 23.59 11.01 -2.18
CA LYS A 75 24.31 12.16 -1.58
C LYS A 75 25.80 11.99 -1.86
N SER A 76 26.50 13.11 -2.07
CA SER A 76 27.91 13.17 -2.41
C SER A 76 28.75 12.52 -1.30
N ASP A 77 28.86 11.18 -1.31
CA ASP A 77 29.97 10.37 -0.82
C ASP A 77 29.76 8.83 -0.68
N SER A 78 28.70 8.11 -1.14
CA SER A 78 28.73 6.66 -0.79
C SER A 78 28.03 5.52 -1.58
N LEU A 79 27.04 5.65 -2.48
CA LEU A 79 26.33 4.42 -2.95
C LEU A 79 26.55 4.04 -4.41
N PHE A 80 26.35 4.97 -5.35
CA PHE A 80 26.44 4.69 -6.78
C PHE A 80 27.12 5.86 -7.50
N PHE A 81 28.26 5.60 -8.15
CA PHE A 81 29.02 6.63 -8.89
C PHE A 81 28.53 6.82 -10.32
N GLU A 82 27.78 5.85 -10.79
CA GLU A 82 27.17 5.81 -12.10
C GLU A 82 25.74 5.34 -11.92
N ASP A 83 24.87 5.77 -12.84
CA ASP A 83 23.51 5.27 -12.91
C ASP A 83 23.53 3.74 -12.86
N SER A 84 22.69 3.19 -11.98
CA SER A 84 22.72 1.78 -11.65
C SER A 84 21.34 1.17 -11.76
N LEU A 85 21.28 -0.08 -12.21
CA LEU A 85 20.09 -0.91 -12.30
C LEU A 85 20.15 -1.93 -11.17
N LEU A 86 19.21 -1.83 -10.23
CA LEU A 86 19.12 -2.66 -9.04
C LEU A 86 18.02 -3.69 -9.23
N ASP A 87 18.39 -4.97 -9.26
CA ASP A 87 17.50 -6.10 -9.55
C ASP A 87 16.84 -6.62 -8.26
N CYS A 88 15.53 -6.40 -8.15
CA CYS A 88 14.74 -6.79 -6.99
C CYS A 88 14.16 -8.22 -7.08
N SER A 89 14.52 -9.02 -8.09
CA SER A 89 13.96 -10.39 -8.27
C SER A 89 14.80 -11.51 -7.66
N GLN A 90 16.01 -11.21 -7.21
CA GLN A 90 16.89 -12.19 -6.58
C GLN A 90 17.44 -11.63 -5.29
N ILE A 91 16.91 -12.13 -4.17
CA ILE A 91 17.36 -11.80 -2.83
C ILE A 91 18.44 -12.80 -2.42
N PHE A 92 19.52 -12.28 -1.86
CA PHE A 92 20.58 -13.05 -1.24
C PHE A 92 20.48 -12.88 0.27
N ARG A 93 20.80 -13.93 1.01
CA ARG A 93 21.00 -13.86 2.46
C ARG A 93 22.35 -14.43 2.86
N MET A 94 22.99 -13.80 3.83
CA MET A 94 24.29 -14.22 4.37
C MET A 94 24.39 -13.81 5.83
N ARG A 95 25.01 -14.66 6.66
CA ARG A 95 25.24 -14.34 8.08
C ARG A 95 26.16 -13.14 8.20
N THR A 96 25.92 -12.27 9.18
CA THR A 96 26.72 -11.05 9.42
C THR A 96 28.21 -11.34 9.42
N LYS A 97 28.66 -12.33 10.21
CA LYS A 97 30.08 -12.72 10.28
C LYS A 97 30.68 -13.12 8.92
N ASP A 98 29.91 -13.79 8.08
CA ASP A 98 30.39 -14.28 6.78
C ASP A 98 30.40 -13.12 5.78
N PHE A 99 29.38 -12.25 5.87
CA PHE A 99 29.27 -11.03 5.08
C PHE A 99 30.44 -10.09 5.39
N GLU A 100 30.79 -9.87 6.65
CA GLU A 100 31.93 -9.03 7.02
C GLU A 100 33.28 -9.58 6.55
N VAL A 101 33.44 -10.91 6.53
CA VAL A 101 34.65 -11.56 6.00
C VAL A 101 34.70 -11.39 4.48
N ALA A 102 33.59 -11.66 3.79
CA ALA A 102 33.53 -11.67 2.34
C ALA A 102 33.51 -10.26 1.72
N TYR A 103 32.81 -9.33 2.37
CA TYR A 103 32.63 -7.95 1.94
C TYR A 103 33.65 -7.01 2.58
N GLY A 104 33.91 -7.09 3.88
CA GLY A 104 34.69 -6.10 4.65
C GLY A 104 33.85 -5.43 5.75
N ARG A 105 34.43 -4.47 6.50
CA ARG A 105 33.75 -3.84 7.63
C ARG A 105 32.75 -2.75 7.19
N SER A 106 31.52 -2.88 7.70
CA SER A 106 30.44 -1.91 8.03
C SER A 106 30.14 -0.69 7.14
N ASN A 107 30.77 -0.52 5.97
CA ASN A 107 30.46 0.56 5.04
C ASN A 107 30.03 -0.02 3.69
N TYR A 108 28.93 -0.75 3.70
CA TYR A 108 28.30 -1.34 2.52
C TYR A 108 27.06 -0.52 2.12
N PRO A 109 26.63 -0.61 0.86
CA PRO A 109 25.42 0.03 0.41
C PRO A 109 24.18 -0.49 1.13
N GLU A 110 23.45 0.40 1.79
CA GLU A 110 22.14 0.15 2.40
C GLU A 110 21.08 1.02 1.72
N ILE A 111 19.85 0.51 1.58
CA ILE A 111 18.79 1.26 0.91
C ILE A 111 18.31 2.48 1.69
N ASP A 112 18.48 2.51 3.01
CA ASP A 112 18.08 3.61 3.91
C ASP A 112 18.96 4.86 3.77
N GLN A 113 20.13 4.69 3.14
CA GLN A 113 21.03 5.76 2.75
C GLN A 113 20.63 6.41 1.40
N LEU A 114 19.70 5.81 0.65
CA LEU A 114 19.10 6.43 -0.54
C LEU A 114 17.99 7.42 -0.13
N PRO A 115 17.65 8.39 -1.00
CA PRO A 115 16.48 9.22 -0.77
C PRO A 115 15.22 8.36 -0.64
N PHE A 116 14.30 8.78 0.23
CA PHE A 116 13.14 8.00 0.66
C PHE A 116 12.33 7.43 -0.50
N ASN A 117 12.09 8.22 -1.56
CA ASN A 117 11.39 7.77 -2.75
C ASN A 117 12.05 6.55 -3.42
N TYR A 118 13.38 6.48 -3.51
CA TYR A 118 14.10 5.35 -4.08
C TYR A 118 14.12 4.14 -3.15
N ALA A 119 14.35 4.34 -1.85
CA ALA A 119 14.30 3.27 -0.85
C ALA A 119 12.93 2.57 -0.87
N MET A 120 11.85 3.38 -0.87
CA MET A 120 10.48 2.89 -0.95
C MET A 120 10.15 2.23 -2.30
N GLN A 121 10.69 2.75 -3.42
CA GLN A 121 10.55 2.09 -4.73
C GLN A 121 11.16 0.68 -4.72
N ILE A 122 12.33 0.48 -4.09
CA ILE A 122 12.97 -0.83 -3.97
C ILE A 122 12.09 -1.80 -3.20
N ILE A 123 11.59 -1.40 -2.04
CA ILE A 123 10.65 -2.20 -1.24
C ILE A 123 9.41 -2.58 -2.05
N LYS A 124 8.74 -1.60 -2.67
CA LYS A 124 7.53 -1.84 -3.48
C LYS A 124 7.80 -2.76 -4.67
N GLN A 125 8.98 -2.68 -5.28
CA GLN A 125 9.34 -3.57 -6.38
C GLN A 125 9.61 -5.01 -5.89
N VAL A 126 10.19 -5.19 -4.71
CA VAL A 126 10.29 -6.52 -4.08
C VAL A 126 8.89 -7.07 -3.81
N GLU A 127 8.01 -6.33 -3.13
CA GLU A 127 6.60 -6.73 -2.89
C GLU A 127 5.88 -7.10 -4.19
N LYS A 128 6.06 -6.32 -5.26
CA LYS A 128 5.50 -6.59 -6.59
C LYS A 128 6.05 -7.89 -7.19
N ASN A 129 7.35 -8.16 -7.04
CA ASN A 129 7.98 -9.38 -7.51
C ASN A 129 7.47 -10.61 -6.72
N PHE A 130 7.19 -10.45 -5.43
CA PHE A 130 6.53 -11.46 -4.60
C PHE A 130 5.13 -11.81 -5.10
N LYS A 131 4.29 -10.79 -5.37
CA LYS A 131 2.91 -10.97 -5.86
C LYS A 131 2.87 -11.63 -7.24
N ASN A 132 3.81 -11.28 -8.11
CA ASN A 132 3.87 -11.80 -9.48
C ASN A 132 4.66 -13.11 -9.63
N ASP A 133 5.06 -13.75 -8.53
CA ASP A 133 5.89 -14.96 -8.54
C ASP A 133 7.16 -14.79 -9.38
N HIS A 134 7.82 -13.64 -9.25
CA HIS A 134 9.05 -13.29 -9.96
C HIS A 134 10.19 -13.01 -8.97
N ILE A 135 10.41 -13.96 -8.06
CA ILE A 135 11.34 -13.83 -6.95
C ILE A 135 12.13 -15.12 -6.75
N SER A 136 13.37 -14.97 -6.30
CA SER A 136 14.25 -16.05 -5.88
C SER A 136 14.99 -15.67 -4.61
N LEU A 137 15.31 -16.67 -3.79
CA LEU A 137 16.07 -16.54 -2.56
C LEU A 137 17.27 -17.45 -2.61
N MET A 138 18.45 -16.87 -2.40
CA MET A 138 19.72 -17.57 -2.36
C MET A 138 20.40 -17.36 -1.01
N ASN A 139 20.75 -18.46 -0.36
CA ASN A 139 21.64 -18.45 0.78
C ASN A 139 23.09 -18.47 0.31
N VAL A 140 23.93 -17.64 0.90
CA VAL A 140 25.36 -17.57 0.58
C VAL A 140 26.13 -17.71 1.88
N SER A 141 27.13 -18.59 1.90
CA SER A 141 27.88 -18.91 3.11
C SER A 141 29.35 -19.15 2.83
N ILE A 142 30.18 -19.02 3.87
CA ILE A 142 31.57 -19.45 3.83
C ILE A 142 31.65 -20.88 4.34
N THR A 143 31.98 -21.83 3.46
CA THR A 143 32.05 -23.27 3.81
C THR A 143 33.45 -23.73 4.22
N GLY A 144 34.46 -22.88 4.00
CA GLY A 144 35.83 -23.15 4.40
C GLY A 144 36.80 -22.10 3.88
N TYR A 145 38.10 -22.44 3.89
CA TYR A 145 39.17 -21.62 3.35
C TYR A 145 40.03 -22.47 2.43
N ASN A 146 40.48 -21.89 1.31
CA ASN A 146 41.40 -22.57 0.40
C ASN A 146 42.84 -22.57 0.96
N ASP A 147 43.78 -23.21 0.25
CA ASP A 147 45.19 -23.28 0.66
C ASP A 147 45.87 -21.91 0.83
N ARG A 148 45.29 -20.85 0.26
CA ARG A 148 45.74 -19.46 0.37
C ARG A 148 45.07 -18.69 1.51
N GLN A 149 44.27 -19.36 2.35
CA GLN A 149 43.46 -18.76 3.40
C GLN A 149 42.41 -17.77 2.87
N GLU A 150 41.97 -17.92 1.63
CA GLU A 150 40.84 -17.17 1.08
C GLU A 150 39.54 -17.95 1.35
N PRO A 151 38.44 -17.27 1.75
CA PRO A 151 37.17 -17.92 2.02
C PRO A 151 36.62 -18.59 0.77
N ILE A 152 36.13 -19.82 0.93
CA ILE A 152 35.36 -20.55 -0.09
C ILE A 152 33.90 -20.18 0.11
N ILE A 153 33.36 -19.44 -0.86
CA ILE A 153 31.99 -18.90 -0.82
C ILE A 153 31.12 -19.73 -1.73
N GLU A 154 30.07 -20.32 -1.17
CA GLU A 154 29.18 -21.21 -1.90
C GLU A 154 27.72 -20.72 -1.85
N PRO A 155 27.03 -20.73 -3.00
CA PRO A 155 25.61 -20.43 -3.07
C PRO A 155 24.77 -21.69 -2.83
N GLU A 156 23.62 -21.49 -2.20
CA GLU A 156 22.54 -22.46 -2.09
C GLU A 156 21.23 -21.78 -2.51
N LEU A 157 20.60 -22.27 -3.57
CA LEU A 157 19.32 -21.73 -4.03
C LEU A 157 18.20 -22.34 -3.18
N LEU A 158 17.57 -21.52 -2.34
CA LEU A 158 16.49 -21.97 -1.45
C LEU A 158 15.14 -21.93 -2.12
N TYR A 159 14.94 -20.97 -3.02
CA TYR A 159 13.74 -20.84 -3.81
C TYR A 159 14.03 -20.08 -5.10
N ALA A 160 13.42 -20.49 -6.20
CA ALA A 160 13.33 -19.72 -7.41
C ALA A 160 12.05 -20.05 -8.16
N SER A 161 11.32 -19.02 -8.56
CA SER A 161 10.20 -19.18 -9.46
C SER A 161 10.69 -19.48 -10.89
N LYS A 162 9.77 -19.99 -11.72
CA LYS A 162 10.06 -20.18 -13.15
C LYS A 162 10.47 -18.86 -13.83
N ALA A 163 9.83 -17.75 -13.44
CA ALA A 163 10.12 -16.45 -14.01
C ALA A 163 11.57 -16.01 -13.70
N SER A 164 12.11 -16.34 -12.52
CA SER A 164 13.51 -16.05 -12.19
C SER A 164 14.51 -16.77 -13.10
N PHE A 165 14.25 -18.04 -13.45
CA PHE A 165 15.06 -18.76 -14.45
C PHE A 165 14.92 -18.15 -15.84
N ASP A 166 13.71 -17.72 -16.18
CA ASP A 166 13.37 -17.15 -17.49
C ASP A 166 14.07 -15.81 -17.73
N GLN A 167 14.17 -14.96 -16.70
CA GLN A 167 14.91 -13.68 -16.73
C GLN A 167 16.38 -13.88 -17.13
N GLU A 168 16.99 -14.98 -16.68
CA GLU A 168 18.41 -15.29 -16.91
C GLU A 168 18.64 -16.20 -18.14
N LYS A 169 17.61 -16.49 -18.95
CA LYS A 169 17.73 -17.31 -20.18
C LYS A 169 18.73 -16.76 -21.18
N GLY A 170 18.89 -15.44 -21.24
CA GLY A 170 19.86 -14.79 -22.13
C GLY A 170 21.29 -15.24 -21.85
N TRP A 171 21.66 -15.27 -20.57
CA TRP A 171 22.96 -15.77 -20.12
C TRP A 171 23.18 -17.24 -20.52
N TRP A 172 22.16 -18.08 -20.34
CA TRP A 172 22.22 -19.49 -20.74
C TRP A 172 22.44 -19.66 -22.26
N ARG A 173 21.71 -18.87 -23.07
CA ARG A 173 21.85 -18.90 -24.53
C ARG A 173 23.25 -18.52 -24.99
N GLU A 174 23.86 -17.51 -24.37
CA GLU A 174 25.22 -17.09 -24.70
C GLU A 174 26.26 -18.15 -24.33
N LEU A 175 26.12 -18.83 -23.19
CA LEU A 175 27.00 -19.95 -22.84
C LEU A 175 26.94 -21.08 -23.88
N SER A 176 25.72 -21.46 -24.30
CA SER A 176 25.52 -22.50 -25.31
C SER A 176 26.15 -22.12 -26.66
N LYS A 177 26.05 -20.85 -27.08
CA LYS A 177 26.70 -20.36 -28.30
C LYS A 177 28.22 -20.42 -28.20
N ASN A 178 28.78 -20.05 -27.05
CA ASN A 178 30.23 -20.03 -26.82
C ASN A 178 30.83 -21.42 -26.52
N ARG A 179 29.98 -22.47 -26.45
CA ARG A 179 30.38 -23.86 -26.19
C ARG A 179 31.18 -24.04 -24.89
N ASP A 180 30.86 -23.26 -23.87
CA ASP A 180 31.47 -23.41 -22.53
C ASP A 180 30.85 -24.61 -21.79
N SER A 181 31.30 -25.80 -22.18
CA SER A 181 30.74 -27.07 -21.72
C SER A 181 30.88 -27.29 -20.21
N GLU A 182 31.94 -26.78 -19.60
CA GLU A 182 32.19 -26.97 -18.18
C GLU A 182 31.28 -26.09 -17.32
N THR A 183 31.10 -24.81 -17.69
CA THR A 183 30.14 -23.94 -17.00
C THR A 183 28.71 -24.45 -17.15
N ILE A 184 28.33 -24.90 -18.35
CA ILE A 184 27.02 -25.52 -18.60
C ILE A 184 26.81 -26.76 -17.73
N ARG A 185 27.82 -27.63 -17.63
CA ARG A 185 27.76 -28.85 -16.81
C ARG A 185 27.55 -28.51 -15.33
N LYS A 186 28.30 -27.54 -14.79
CA LYS A 186 28.16 -27.08 -13.39
C LYS A 186 26.80 -26.47 -13.12
N ALA A 187 26.33 -25.60 -14.01
CA ALA A 187 25.03 -24.95 -13.88
C ALA A 187 23.87 -25.96 -13.95
N ASN A 188 23.94 -26.95 -14.85
CA ASN A 188 22.97 -28.05 -14.89
C ASN A 188 22.98 -28.86 -13.59
N ALA A 189 24.16 -29.18 -13.05
CA ALA A 189 24.27 -29.91 -11.79
C ALA A 189 23.64 -29.13 -10.63
N PHE A 190 23.83 -27.80 -10.58
CA PHE A 190 23.23 -26.92 -9.58
C PHE A 190 21.70 -26.92 -9.66
N VAL A 191 21.13 -26.75 -10.87
CA VAL A 191 19.68 -26.78 -11.09
C VAL A 191 19.07 -28.15 -10.79
N VAL A 192 19.75 -29.24 -11.17
CA VAL A 192 19.31 -30.60 -10.83
C VAL A 192 19.32 -30.82 -9.32
N ASN A 193 20.33 -30.31 -8.61
CA ASN A 193 20.36 -30.39 -7.15
C ASN A 193 19.16 -29.67 -6.54
N TYR A 194 18.90 -28.42 -6.95
CA TYR A 194 17.72 -27.65 -6.54
C TYR A 194 16.40 -28.42 -6.76
N HIS A 195 16.21 -29.06 -7.90
CA HIS A 195 14.96 -29.81 -8.15
C HIS A 195 14.85 -31.15 -7.41
N ARG A 196 15.94 -31.67 -6.82
CA ARG A 196 15.91 -32.89 -6.01
C ARG A 196 15.51 -32.62 -4.57
N THR A 197 15.78 -31.43 -4.06
CA THR A 197 15.37 -30.97 -2.74
C THR A 197 13.94 -30.43 -2.78
N LYS A 198 13.15 -30.69 -1.73
CA LYS A 198 11.76 -30.20 -1.63
C LYS A 198 11.74 -28.73 -1.19
N HIS A 199 12.21 -27.83 -2.05
CA HIS A 199 12.11 -26.40 -1.84
C HIS A 199 10.68 -25.91 -2.05
N THR A 200 10.20 -25.02 -1.18
CA THR A 200 8.82 -24.52 -1.22
C THR A 200 8.81 -23.00 -1.08
N ARG A 201 7.69 -22.36 -1.45
CA ARG A 201 7.52 -20.91 -1.31
C ARG A 201 7.61 -20.43 0.15
N VAL A 202 7.40 -21.33 1.12
CA VAL A 202 7.52 -21.06 2.57
C VAL A 202 8.93 -20.56 2.95
N GLU A 203 9.95 -20.91 2.18
CA GLU A 203 11.32 -20.40 2.36
C GLU A 203 11.40 -18.87 2.23
N LEU A 204 10.42 -18.24 1.58
CA LEU A 204 10.36 -16.79 1.43
C LEU A 204 9.71 -16.07 2.62
N ASN A 205 9.09 -16.77 3.57
CA ASN A 205 8.41 -16.13 4.70
C ASN A 205 9.31 -15.15 5.48
N PRO A 206 10.60 -15.46 5.77
CA PRO A 206 11.48 -14.50 6.43
C PRO A 206 11.76 -13.25 5.59
N VAL A 207 11.75 -13.38 4.26
CA VAL A 207 11.94 -12.25 3.35
C VAL A 207 10.69 -11.38 3.33
N ASP A 208 9.50 -11.98 3.22
CA ASP A 208 8.22 -11.27 3.22
C ASP A 208 8.08 -10.42 4.51
N ALA A 209 8.26 -11.07 5.67
CA ALA A 209 8.24 -10.38 6.97
C ALA A 209 9.35 -9.33 7.10
N GLY A 210 10.54 -9.60 6.57
CA GLY A 210 11.67 -8.67 6.59
C GLY A 210 11.43 -7.41 5.77
N ILE A 211 10.72 -7.52 4.64
CA ILE A 211 10.32 -6.39 3.79
C ILE A 211 9.28 -5.51 4.49
N ASP A 212 8.29 -6.11 5.15
CA ASP A 212 7.31 -5.36 5.95
C ASP A 212 7.98 -4.57 7.07
N ILE A 213 8.91 -5.20 7.79
CA ILE A 213 9.71 -4.54 8.82
C ILE A 213 10.54 -3.39 8.21
N ALA A 214 11.29 -3.64 7.13
CA ALA A 214 12.12 -2.60 6.51
C ALA A 214 11.29 -1.38 6.07
N LYS A 215 10.08 -1.62 5.58
CA LYS A 215 9.12 -0.58 5.19
C LYS A 215 8.65 0.21 6.40
N GLU A 216 8.22 -0.47 7.46
CA GLU A 216 7.77 0.17 8.70
C GLU A 216 8.87 1.04 9.30
N TRP A 217 10.10 0.53 9.38
CA TRP A 217 11.24 1.30 9.90
C TRP A 217 11.52 2.56 9.08
N LEU A 218 11.50 2.47 7.74
CA LEU A 218 11.65 3.65 6.88
C LEU A 218 10.51 4.66 7.07
N MET A 219 9.27 4.20 7.21
CA MET A 219 8.12 5.07 7.47
C MET A 219 8.24 5.75 8.84
N VAL A 220 8.61 5.01 9.88
CA VAL A 220 8.80 5.53 11.23
C VAL A 220 9.89 6.60 11.24
N ASP A 221 11.07 6.32 10.68
CA ASP A 221 12.21 7.24 10.71
C ASP A 221 12.01 8.46 9.81
N ARG A 222 11.53 8.26 8.58
CA ARG A 222 11.52 9.31 7.54
C ARG A 222 10.20 10.03 7.38
N VAL A 223 9.09 9.48 7.86
CA VAL A 223 7.75 10.07 7.69
C VAL A 223 7.12 10.40 9.04
N TYR A 224 6.90 9.39 9.89
CA TYR A 224 6.15 9.55 11.12
C TYR A 224 6.90 10.40 12.13
N THR A 225 8.20 10.18 12.33
CA THR A 225 9.01 10.93 13.30
C THR A 225 9.07 12.43 12.97
N PRO A 226 9.33 12.86 11.71
CA PRO A 226 9.26 14.26 11.34
C PRO A 226 7.88 14.90 11.54
N ILE A 227 6.80 14.22 11.15
CA ILE A 227 5.43 14.73 11.34
C ILE A 227 5.14 14.87 12.84
N TYR A 228 5.46 13.85 13.63
CA TYR A 228 5.31 13.84 15.08
C TYR A 228 6.01 15.05 15.71
N HIS A 229 7.31 15.24 15.44
CA HIS A 229 8.05 16.39 15.97
C HIS A 229 7.45 17.71 15.51
N TYR A 230 6.99 17.81 14.27
CA TYR A 230 6.39 19.04 13.77
C TYR A 230 5.06 19.38 14.45
N ILE A 231 4.18 18.39 14.63
CA ILE A 231 2.92 18.56 15.38
C ILE A 231 3.22 18.99 16.81
N TYR A 232 4.19 18.33 17.44
CA TYR A 232 4.58 18.55 18.82
C TYR A 232 5.23 19.92 19.05
N ASP A 233 6.30 20.24 18.32
CA ASP A 233 7.09 21.46 18.48
C ASP A 233 6.29 22.72 18.14
N ASN A 234 5.31 22.60 17.23
CA ASN A 234 4.41 23.70 16.87
C ASN A 234 3.10 23.69 17.67
N GLU A 235 2.93 22.78 18.63
CA GLU A 235 1.72 22.65 19.46
C GLU A 235 0.43 22.62 18.60
N LEU A 236 0.47 21.94 17.46
CA LEU A 236 -0.59 22.03 16.45
C LEU A 236 -1.94 21.56 16.99
N LEU A 237 -1.94 20.50 17.80
CA LEU A 237 -3.15 20.01 18.43
C LEU A 237 -3.71 21.02 19.45
N ASP A 238 -2.86 21.72 20.22
CA ASP A 238 -3.32 22.77 21.15
C ASP A 238 -3.92 23.97 20.42
N LYS A 239 -3.45 24.23 19.20
CA LYS A 239 -3.97 25.28 18.31
C LYS A 239 -5.22 24.87 17.54
N GLY A 240 -5.71 23.63 17.73
CA GLY A 240 -6.89 23.12 17.05
C GLY A 240 -6.65 22.80 15.57
N ALA A 241 -5.42 22.49 15.16
CA ALA A 241 -5.14 22.13 13.77
C ALA A 241 -5.71 20.75 13.44
N ASN A 242 -6.55 20.68 12.40
CA ASN A 242 -7.11 19.42 11.89
C ASN A 242 -6.12 18.70 10.96
N VAL A 243 -6.41 17.45 10.54
CA VAL A 243 -5.49 16.67 9.69
C VAL A 243 -5.23 17.37 8.35
N ALA A 244 -6.22 18.06 7.75
CA ALA A 244 -6.03 18.80 6.50
C ALA A 244 -4.94 19.85 6.63
N GLN A 245 -5.05 20.67 7.68
CA GLN A 245 -4.13 21.74 7.99
C GLN A 245 -2.75 21.19 8.34
N ILE A 246 -2.68 20.11 9.12
CA ILE A 246 -1.42 19.43 9.45
C ILE A 246 -0.75 18.95 8.17
N ILE A 247 -1.47 18.24 7.30
CA ILE A 247 -0.96 17.74 6.02
C ILE A 247 -0.39 18.89 5.18
N ASP A 248 -1.13 19.98 5.01
CA ASP A 248 -0.68 21.12 4.21
C ASP A 248 0.60 21.76 4.76
N LEU A 249 0.69 21.89 6.09
CA LEU A 249 1.87 22.42 6.76
C LEU A 249 3.08 21.50 6.56
N VAL A 250 2.94 20.20 6.83
CA VAL A 250 4.08 19.28 6.72
C VAL A 250 4.48 19.06 5.25
N LYS A 251 3.53 19.02 4.31
CA LYS A 251 3.82 18.98 2.87
C LYS A 251 4.75 20.12 2.48
N LYS A 252 4.42 21.34 2.91
CA LYS A 252 5.17 22.55 2.58
C LYS A 252 6.54 22.59 3.27
N ASP A 253 6.59 22.28 4.56
CA ASP A 253 7.75 22.59 5.39
C ASP A 253 8.74 21.42 5.54
N ILE A 254 8.29 20.17 5.31
CA ILE A 254 9.10 18.96 5.50
C ILE A 254 9.26 18.19 4.19
N PHE A 255 8.15 17.90 3.51
CA PHE A 255 8.14 16.93 2.40
C PHE A 255 8.32 17.58 1.02
N ASN A 256 8.42 18.90 0.92
CA ASN A 256 8.72 19.61 -0.32
C ASN A 256 10.23 19.56 -0.65
N THR A 257 10.78 18.36 -0.75
CA THR A 257 12.18 18.10 -1.08
C THR A 257 12.30 16.97 -2.10
N GLU A 258 13.44 16.88 -2.82
CA GLU A 258 13.67 15.80 -3.79
C GLU A 258 13.67 14.41 -3.12
N GLU A 259 13.93 14.34 -1.81
CA GLU A 259 13.92 13.08 -1.04
C GLU A 259 12.55 12.41 -1.03
N PHE A 260 11.49 13.21 -0.95
CA PHE A 260 10.10 12.77 -0.89
C PHE A 260 9.35 13.01 -2.19
N LYS A 261 10.08 13.16 -3.31
CA LYS A 261 9.45 13.31 -4.61
C LYS A 261 8.48 12.17 -4.90
N ASP A 262 7.31 12.53 -5.40
CA ASP A 262 6.17 11.64 -5.68
C ASP A 262 5.55 10.98 -4.44
N TYR A 263 6.03 11.27 -3.23
CA TYR A 263 5.38 10.85 -1.99
C TYR A 263 4.16 11.71 -1.71
N LYS A 264 3.03 11.06 -1.46
CA LYS A 264 1.77 11.72 -1.11
C LYS A 264 1.50 11.47 0.37
N ILE A 265 1.55 12.53 1.16
CA ILE A 265 1.17 12.48 2.57
C ILE A 265 -0.34 12.25 2.64
N SER A 266 -0.72 11.32 3.49
CA SER A 266 -2.11 10.93 3.75
C SER A 266 -2.47 11.11 5.22
N ASP A 267 -3.76 10.99 5.51
CA ASP A 267 -4.30 10.92 6.88
C ASP A 267 -3.62 9.86 7.72
N GLY A 268 -3.36 8.67 7.12
CA GLY A 268 -2.69 7.58 7.79
C GLY A 268 -1.28 7.96 8.27
N ASP A 269 -0.61 8.91 7.62
CA ASP A 269 0.71 9.37 8.06
C ASP A 269 0.62 10.28 9.30
N VAL A 270 -0.41 11.12 9.35
CA VAL A 270 -0.66 11.97 10.53
C VAL A 270 -1.09 11.11 11.71
N TRP A 271 -2.06 10.22 11.53
CA TRP A 271 -2.50 9.30 12.59
C TRP A 271 -1.38 8.35 13.03
N GLY A 272 -0.62 7.81 12.07
CA GLY A 272 0.56 6.98 12.34
C GLY A 272 1.61 7.70 13.16
N SER A 273 1.84 8.99 12.92
CA SER A 273 2.78 9.80 13.71
C SER A 273 2.39 9.93 15.19
N LEU A 274 1.10 9.87 15.52
CA LEU A 274 0.65 9.95 16.91
C LEU A 274 1.06 8.72 17.72
N THR A 275 1.31 7.57 17.08
CA THR A 275 1.69 6.31 17.74
C THR A 275 3.11 6.34 18.33
N LEU A 276 3.94 7.30 17.91
CA LEU A 276 5.28 7.48 18.44
C LEU A 276 5.23 8.03 19.88
N PRO A 277 6.21 7.69 20.74
CA PRO A 277 6.25 8.21 22.10
C PRO A 277 6.47 9.73 22.07
N TRP A 278 5.60 10.48 22.74
CA TRP A 278 5.69 11.94 22.77
C TRP A 278 6.69 12.32 23.86
N GLU A 279 8.01 12.30 23.58
CA GLU A 279 9.07 12.44 24.59
C GLU A 279 8.99 13.75 25.41
N GLN A 280 8.07 13.83 26.36
CA GLN A 280 8.19 14.60 27.57
C GLN A 280 8.40 13.65 28.74
N ARG A 281 9.66 13.56 29.15
CA ARG A 281 10.06 13.27 30.54
C ARG A 281 9.47 14.26 31.58
N ARG A 282 8.38 14.99 31.28
CA ARG A 282 7.75 16.00 32.14
C ARG A 282 6.37 15.59 32.67
N VAL A 283 5.81 14.47 32.21
CA VAL A 283 4.60 13.86 32.78
C VAL A 283 4.81 12.35 32.90
N SER A 284 4.32 11.75 33.98
CA SER A 284 4.49 10.32 34.32
C SER A 284 3.68 9.36 33.43
N LEU A 285 3.32 9.76 32.22
CA LEU A 285 2.49 8.99 31.31
C LEU A 285 3.36 7.99 30.52
N ASN A 286 2.81 6.81 30.23
CA ASN A 286 3.44 5.87 29.31
C ASN A 286 3.01 6.20 27.87
N SER A 287 3.70 5.63 26.89
CA SER A 287 3.45 5.89 25.46
C SER A 287 2.02 5.58 25.00
N VAL A 288 1.35 4.61 25.63
CA VAL A 288 -0.05 4.25 25.30
C VAL A 288 -1.01 5.34 25.76
N ASP A 289 -0.80 5.86 26.95
CA ASP A 289 -1.63 6.96 27.47
C ASP A 289 -1.41 8.25 26.66
N GLU A 290 -0.18 8.55 26.25
CA GLU A 290 0.13 9.69 25.38
C GLU A 290 -0.52 9.57 24.01
N TYR A 291 -0.39 8.41 23.36
CA TYR A 291 -1.07 8.14 22.09
C TYR A 291 -2.58 8.36 22.22
N ARG A 292 -3.20 7.79 23.25
CA ARG A 292 -4.65 7.93 23.48
C ARG A 292 -5.03 9.40 23.63
N ILE A 293 -4.35 10.16 24.49
CA ILE A 293 -4.68 11.58 24.74
C ILE A 293 -4.57 12.40 23.46
N ASN A 294 -3.50 12.22 22.69
CA ASN A 294 -3.29 13.00 21.46
C ASN A 294 -4.26 12.59 20.35
N SER A 295 -4.59 11.29 20.27
CA SER A 295 -5.58 10.77 19.32
C SER A 295 -6.97 11.28 19.66
N ASP A 296 -7.40 11.19 20.92
CA ASP A 296 -8.69 11.72 21.39
C ASP A 296 -8.81 13.23 21.11
N LYS A 297 -7.70 13.96 21.31
CA LYS A 297 -7.63 15.40 21.03
C LYS A 297 -7.79 15.68 19.53
N LEU A 298 -7.07 14.97 18.66
CA LEU A 298 -7.20 15.14 17.21
C LEU A 298 -8.59 14.71 16.71
N THR A 299 -9.15 13.62 17.25
CA THR A 299 -10.52 13.18 17.01
C THR A 299 -11.51 14.29 17.31
N LYS A 300 -11.40 14.94 18.48
CA LYS A 300 -12.31 16.02 18.84
C LYS A 300 -12.14 17.25 17.96
N ILE A 301 -10.90 17.60 17.60
CA ILE A 301 -10.62 18.69 16.65
C ILE A 301 -11.28 18.40 15.29
N GLN A 302 -11.20 17.16 14.81
CA GLN A 302 -11.76 16.76 13.53
C GLN A 302 -13.29 16.80 13.52
N GLN A 303 -13.92 16.27 14.56
CA GLN A 303 -15.37 16.35 14.72
C GLN A 303 -15.85 17.80 14.81
N ASN A 304 -15.18 18.62 15.62
CA ASN A 304 -15.53 20.04 15.73
C ASN A 304 -15.36 20.74 14.38
N TYR A 305 -14.24 20.51 13.68
CA TYR A 305 -14.03 21.06 12.34
C TYR A 305 -15.15 20.66 11.37
N PHE A 306 -15.55 19.39 11.37
CA PHE A 306 -16.66 18.93 10.54
C PHE A 306 -17.95 19.66 10.91
N PHE A 307 -18.39 19.54 12.16
CA PHE A 307 -19.69 20.06 12.57
C PHE A 307 -19.73 21.60 12.49
N ASP A 308 -18.69 22.32 12.89
CA ASP A 308 -18.63 23.79 12.83
C ASP A 308 -18.80 24.34 11.39
N ASN A 309 -18.49 23.53 10.36
CA ASN A 309 -18.61 23.91 8.96
C ASN A 309 -19.88 23.38 8.26
N VAL A 310 -20.65 22.51 8.92
CA VAL A 310 -21.90 21.96 8.38
C VAL A 310 -23.07 22.80 8.90
N GLU A 311 -23.83 23.40 7.99
CA GLU A 311 -25.06 24.11 8.32
C GLU A 311 -26.15 23.15 8.80
N ASP A 312 -27.08 23.62 9.64
CA ASP A 312 -28.13 22.79 10.24
C ASP A 312 -28.94 21.98 9.22
N LYS A 313 -29.27 22.59 8.07
CA LYS A 313 -29.96 21.90 6.97
C LYS A 313 -29.09 20.77 6.38
N GLN A 314 -27.82 21.04 6.15
CA GLN A 314 -26.87 20.05 5.64
C GLN A 314 -26.62 18.92 6.64
N LEU A 315 -26.71 19.20 7.96
CA LEU A 315 -26.55 18.20 9.01
C LEU A 315 -27.73 17.21 9.06
N LEU A 316 -28.96 17.70 8.84
CA LEU A 316 -30.13 16.83 8.71
C LEU A 316 -30.04 15.95 7.46
N GLU A 317 -29.62 16.53 6.32
CA GLU A 317 -29.34 15.77 5.08
C GLU A 317 -28.22 14.76 5.29
N PHE A 318 -27.17 15.13 6.01
CA PHE A 318 -26.03 14.27 6.33
C PHE A 318 -26.46 13.02 7.10
N LYS A 319 -27.28 13.17 8.15
CA LYS A 319 -27.81 12.03 8.92
C LYS A 319 -28.51 11.03 8.01
N SER A 320 -29.41 11.51 7.16
CA SER A 320 -30.15 10.67 6.21
C SER A 320 -29.20 9.98 5.22
N SER A 321 -28.24 10.71 4.65
CA SER A 321 -27.23 10.15 3.77
C SER A 321 -26.34 9.11 4.46
N TYR A 322 -25.96 9.32 5.71
CA TYR A 322 -25.14 8.42 6.50
C TYR A 322 -25.88 7.11 6.81
N GLU A 323 -27.14 7.19 7.25
CA GLU A 323 -27.99 6.04 7.55
C GLU A 323 -28.29 5.19 6.31
N ASN A 324 -28.43 5.85 5.16
CA ASN A 324 -28.74 5.19 3.88
C ASN A 324 -27.51 4.80 3.05
N GLN A 325 -26.28 5.03 3.55
CA GLN A 325 -25.02 4.78 2.83
C GLN A 325 -24.98 5.46 1.45
N LYS A 326 -25.32 6.76 1.44
CA LYS A 326 -25.34 7.65 0.26
C LYS A 326 -24.57 8.95 0.54
N LEU A 327 -23.35 8.79 1.04
CA LEU A 327 -22.43 9.85 1.42
C LEU A 327 -21.71 10.48 0.21
N ALA A 328 -21.49 9.75 -0.89
CA ALA A 328 -20.74 10.32 -2.02
C ALA A 328 -21.44 11.54 -2.63
N GLU A 329 -22.77 11.47 -2.81
CA GLU A 329 -23.55 12.60 -3.31
C GLU A 329 -23.57 13.76 -2.31
N TRP A 330 -23.76 13.46 -1.03
CA TRP A 330 -23.76 14.47 0.03
C TRP A 330 -22.43 15.22 0.09
N VAL A 331 -21.30 14.49 0.13
CA VAL A 331 -19.96 15.10 0.19
C VAL A 331 -19.72 15.99 -1.02
N ASN A 332 -20.14 15.56 -2.23
CA ASN A 332 -19.99 16.36 -3.45
C ASN A 332 -20.78 17.68 -3.44
N ASN A 333 -21.86 17.73 -2.67
CA ASN A 333 -22.70 18.93 -2.52
C ASN A 333 -22.40 19.70 -1.22
N SER A 334 -21.42 19.25 -0.44
CA SER A 334 -21.02 19.85 0.84
C SER A 334 -19.84 20.81 0.70
N CYS A 335 -19.52 21.51 1.79
CA CYS A 335 -18.31 22.33 1.90
C CYS A 335 -17.00 21.50 1.87
N PHE A 336 -17.06 20.18 2.02
CA PHE A 336 -15.90 19.28 2.01
C PHE A 336 -15.57 18.71 0.62
N TYR A 337 -16.20 19.18 -0.46
CA TYR A 337 -15.95 18.66 -1.80
C TYR A 337 -14.47 18.69 -2.21
N ASP A 338 -13.80 19.83 -2.03
CA ASP A 338 -12.39 19.97 -2.40
C ASP A 338 -11.49 19.08 -1.52
N GLU A 339 -11.77 19.01 -0.22
CA GLU A 339 -11.03 18.15 0.71
C GLU A 339 -11.22 16.67 0.39
N PHE A 340 -12.42 16.26 -0.03
CA PHE A 340 -12.69 14.90 -0.47
C PHE A 340 -11.97 14.55 -1.78
N ARG A 341 -11.92 15.49 -2.73
CA ARG A 341 -11.12 15.32 -3.96
C ARG A 341 -9.64 15.12 -3.60
N ASP A 342 -9.11 15.97 -2.75
CA ASP A 342 -7.70 15.90 -2.34
C ASP A 342 -7.41 14.61 -1.55
N TYR A 343 -8.36 14.12 -0.74
CA TYR A 343 -8.28 12.84 -0.04
C TYR A 343 -8.21 11.65 -1.02
N ILE A 344 -9.05 11.65 -2.07
CA ILE A 344 -8.99 10.65 -3.14
C ILE A 344 -7.62 10.68 -3.84
N GLU A 345 -7.13 11.86 -4.18
CA GLU A 345 -5.83 12.03 -4.85
C GLU A 345 -4.66 11.53 -3.98
N GLN A 346 -4.77 11.65 -2.65
CA GLN A 346 -3.73 11.22 -1.70
C GLN A 346 -3.70 9.70 -1.50
N GLY A 347 -4.86 9.05 -1.35
CA GLY A 347 -4.92 7.66 -0.90
C GLY A 347 -5.48 6.65 -1.93
N PHE A 348 -6.25 7.11 -2.91
CA PHE A 348 -7.10 6.23 -3.74
C PHE A 348 -6.86 6.38 -5.25
N GLU A 349 -5.95 7.26 -5.67
CA GLU A 349 -5.62 7.41 -7.07
C GLU A 349 -5.10 6.09 -7.68
N GLY A 350 -5.77 5.61 -8.72
CA GLY A 350 -5.43 4.36 -9.39
C GLY A 350 -6.03 3.08 -8.77
N TYR A 351 -6.81 3.20 -7.70
CA TYR A 351 -7.63 2.11 -7.17
C TYR A 351 -9.03 2.15 -7.77
N ASP A 352 -9.54 0.99 -8.19
CA ASP A 352 -10.92 0.85 -8.68
C ASP A 352 -11.87 0.64 -7.49
N TRP A 353 -11.94 1.64 -6.60
CA TRP A 353 -12.77 1.62 -5.40
C TRP A 353 -14.07 2.40 -5.62
N PRO A 354 -15.23 1.87 -5.17
CA PRO A 354 -16.50 2.59 -5.28
C PRO A 354 -16.43 3.93 -4.55
N LYS A 355 -16.87 5.02 -5.21
CA LYS A 355 -16.88 6.37 -4.60
C LYS A 355 -17.64 6.43 -3.28
N GLU A 356 -18.69 5.64 -3.15
CA GLU A 356 -19.51 5.56 -1.92
C GLU A 356 -18.71 4.96 -0.74
N GLU A 357 -17.88 3.95 -1.01
CA GLU A 357 -16.99 3.39 0.00
C GLU A 357 -15.91 4.41 0.39
N ILE A 358 -15.32 5.10 -0.59
CA ILE A 358 -14.32 6.14 -0.31
C ILE A 358 -14.93 7.30 0.49
N ALA A 359 -16.16 7.73 0.17
CA ALA A 359 -16.88 8.76 0.93
C ALA A 359 -17.17 8.30 2.36
N THR A 360 -17.59 7.05 2.54
CA THR A 360 -17.78 6.46 3.87
C THR A 360 -16.48 6.46 4.67
N TRP A 361 -15.38 6.02 4.06
CA TRP A 361 -14.05 6.03 4.69
C TRP A 361 -13.58 7.45 5.00
N PHE A 362 -13.80 8.40 4.10
CA PHE A 362 -13.49 9.81 4.33
C PHE A 362 -14.22 10.32 5.57
N ILE A 363 -15.53 10.12 5.69
CA ILE A 363 -16.29 10.56 6.87
C ILE A 363 -15.81 9.87 8.16
N LYS A 364 -15.56 8.57 8.11
CA LYS A 364 -15.16 7.79 9.29
C LYS A 364 -13.73 8.07 9.74
N GLU A 365 -12.76 8.08 8.83
CA GLU A 365 -11.34 8.18 9.15
C GLU A 365 -10.87 9.64 9.24
N ARG A 366 -11.38 10.54 8.39
CA ARG A 366 -11.01 11.96 8.43
C ARG A 366 -11.64 12.65 9.62
N PHE A 367 -12.96 12.52 9.74
CA PHE A 367 -13.75 13.29 10.70
C PHE A 367 -14.10 12.50 11.96
N CYS A 368 -13.69 11.23 12.05
CA CYS A 368 -13.93 10.37 13.20
C CYS A 368 -15.43 10.24 13.55
N ILE A 369 -16.30 10.22 12.53
CA ILE A 369 -17.74 10.03 12.68
C ILE A 369 -18.04 8.55 12.38
N GLU A 370 -17.80 7.70 13.37
CA GLU A 370 -17.86 6.25 13.21
C GLU A 370 -19.28 5.68 13.19
N ASN A 371 -20.23 6.39 13.81
CA ASN A 371 -21.59 5.92 14.01
C ASN A 371 -22.59 7.08 14.13
N THR A 372 -23.87 6.74 14.13
CA THR A 372 -24.97 7.71 14.18
C THR A 372 -25.15 8.37 15.55
N SER A 373 -24.56 7.85 16.64
CA SER A 373 -24.71 8.48 17.96
C SER A 373 -23.98 9.82 18.01
N ILE A 374 -22.81 9.93 17.38
CA ILE A 374 -22.07 11.18 17.26
C ILE A 374 -22.91 12.24 16.52
N ILE A 375 -23.59 11.83 15.46
CA ILE A 375 -24.48 12.72 14.68
C ILE A 375 -25.69 13.15 15.51
N HIS A 376 -26.28 12.22 16.27
CA HIS A 376 -27.43 12.47 17.13
C HIS A 376 -27.10 13.44 18.28
N GLU A 377 -25.95 13.26 18.94
CA GLU A 377 -25.46 14.16 19.98
C GLU A 377 -25.29 15.59 19.45
N GLU A 378 -24.77 15.75 18.23
CA GLU A 378 -24.64 17.07 17.61
C GLU A 378 -26.01 17.69 17.30
N LEU A 379 -26.94 16.92 16.72
CA LEU A 379 -28.30 17.38 16.44
C LEU A 379 -29.05 17.80 17.72
N GLU A 380 -28.89 17.05 18.81
CA GLU A 380 -29.43 17.40 20.12
C GLU A 380 -28.83 18.71 20.62
N SER A 381 -27.50 18.85 20.54
CA SER A 381 -26.78 20.05 21.00
C SER A 381 -27.23 21.33 20.26
N ARG A 382 -27.66 21.21 19.00
CA ARG A 382 -28.18 22.30 18.16
C ARG A 382 -29.69 22.49 18.24
N ASN A 383 -30.41 21.67 19.02
CA ASN A 383 -31.88 21.65 19.11
C ASN A 383 -32.60 21.34 17.78
N LEU A 384 -31.99 20.53 16.92
CA LEU A 384 -32.52 20.19 15.60
C LEU A 384 -33.41 18.94 15.59
N LEU A 385 -33.33 18.08 16.62
CA LEU A 385 -34.18 16.89 16.75
C LEU A 385 -35.68 17.25 16.80
N THR A 386 -36.02 18.33 17.50
CA THR A 386 -37.39 18.87 17.57
C THR A 386 -37.92 19.47 16.27
N GLN A 387 -37.05 19.85 15.33
CA GLN A 387 -37.47 20.34 14.00
C GLN A 387 -37.75 19.19 13.03
N GLN A 388 -37.07 18.05 13.20
CA GLN A 388 -37.28 16.85 12.41
C GLN A 388 -38.64 16.20 12.74
N GLU A 389 -39.00 16.09 14.03
CA GLU A 389 -40.32 15.59 14.46
C GLU A 389 -41.47 16.49 13.97
N HIS A 390 -41.29 17.82 13.98
CA HIS A 390 -42.30 18.74 13.45
C HIS A 390 -42.44 18.72 11.92
N GLN A 391 -41.36 18.48 11.17
CA GLN A 391 -41.44 18.32 9.71
C GLN A 391 -42.06 16.98 9.31
N GLU A 392 -41.77 15.89 10.02
CA GLU A 392 -42.42 14.60 9.81
C GLU A 392 -43.92 14.68 10.15
N ASP A 393 -44.30 15.38 11.23
CA ASP A 393 -45.70 15.65 11.58
C ASP A 393 -46.42 16.55 10.56
N GLU A 394 -45.74 17.55 9.99
CA GLU A 394 -46.30 18.42 8.93
C GLU A 394 -46.44 17.68 7.59
N GLU A 395 -45.46 16.86 7.19
CA GLU A 395 -45.57 16.03 5.99
C GLU A 395 -46.67 14.97 6.14
N GLN A 396 -46.81 14.38 7.32
CA GLN A 396 -47.89 13.44 7.64
C GLN A 396 -49.26 14.13 7.67
N GLN A 397 -49.36 15.35 8.19
CA GLN A 397 -50.60 16.15 8.12
C GLN A 397 -50.95 16.60 6.70
N VAL A 398 -49.97 16.93 5.85
CA VAL A 398 -50.19 17.27 4.43
C VAL A 398 -50.58 16.02 3.63
N GLN A 399 -50.05 14.86 3.98
CA GLN A 399 -50.42 13.59 3.38
C GLN A 399 -51.84 13.17 3.80
N ASP A 400 -52.18 13.29 5.08
CA ASP A 400 -53.53 13.04 5.61
C ASP A 400 -54.58 14.03 5.07
N GLN A 401 -54.20 15.30 4.82
CA GLN A 401 -55.07 16.28 4.15
C GLN A 401 -55.29 15.96 2.67
N LYS A 402 -54.30 15.38 1.97
CA LYS A 402 -54.50 14.88 0.60
C LYS A 402 -55.44 13.67 0.57
N THR A 403 -55.30 12.75 1.53
CA THR A 403 -56.22 11.60 1.68
C THR A 403 -57.65 12.05 1.96
N TYR A 404 -57.84 13.10 2.80
CA TYR A 404 -59.17 13.66 3.08
C TYR A 404 -59.82 14.40 1.91
N ILE A 405 -59.03 15.00 1.01
CA ILE A 405 -59.54 15.66 -0.21
C ILE A 405 -59.94 14.63 -1.27
N ASP A 406 -59.22 13.49 -1.35
CA ASP A 406 -59.57 12.40 -2.27
C ASP A 406 -60.77 11.57 -1.79
N GLU A 407 -60.97 11.39 -0.47
CA GLU A 407 -62.10 10.62 0.09
C GLU A 407 -63.49 11.27 -0.09
N ASP A 408 -63.57 12.60 -0.22
CA ASP A 408 -64.84 13.30 -0.46
C ASP A 408 -65.25 13.35 -1.96
N THR A 409 -64.40 12.82 -2.85
CA THR A 409 -64.70 12.77 -4.31
C THR A 409 -65.00 11.37 -4.83
N ASP A 410 -64.86 10.30 -4.02
CA ASP A 410 -65.01 8.91 -4.46
C ASP A 410 -66.08 8.09 -3.71
N GLN A 411 -67.19 8.72 -3.32
CA GLN A 411 -68.46 7.99 -3.14
C GLN A 411 -69.09 7.62 -4.49
N ASN A 412 -68.41 6.80 -5.30
CA ASN A 412 -69.01 5.94 -6.33
C ASN A 412 -67.92 5.15 -7.06
N THR A 413 -67.59 3.96 -6.56
CA THR A 413 -67.39 2.68 -7.30
C THR A 413 -66.43 1.74 -6.56
N GLU A 414 -66.87 1.18 -5.43
CA GLU A 414 -66.25 -0.02 -4.86
C GLU A 414 -66.66 -1.26 -5.68
N LEU A 415 -65.74 -1.75 -6.52
CA LEU A 415 -65.70 -3.15 -6.95
C LEU A 415 -64.34 -3.71 -6.51
N THR A 416 -64.37 -4.65 -5.57
CA THR A 416 -63.18 -5.25 -4.94
C THR A 416 -62.37 -6.08 -5.94
N TYR A 417 -61.04 -5.96 -5.87
CA TYR A 417 -60.02 -6.67 -6.66
C TYR A 417 -60.25 -8.20 -6.75
N GLU A 418 -60.86 -8.80 -5.72
CA GLU A 418 -61.19 -10.22 -5.66
C GLU A 418 -62.27 -10.65 -6.67
N GLN A 419 -63.18 -9.75 -7.06
CA GLN A 419 -64.20 -10.00 -8.08
C GLN A 419 -63.62 -9.97 -9.51
N ILE A 420 -62.63 -9.10 -9.75
CA ILE A 420 -61.92 -8.99 -11.04
C ILE A 420 -61.03 -10.23 -11.26
N VAL A 421 -60.38 -10.74 -10.22
CA VAL A 421 -59.55 -11.95 -10.28
C VAL A 421 -60.42 -13.20 -10.53
N GLN A 422 -61.60 -13.31 -9.91
CA GLN A 422 -62.54 -14.41 -10.17
C GLN A 422 -63.09 -14.41 -11.60
N GLU A 423 -63.43 -13.25 -12.18
CA GLU A 423 -63.85 -13.16 -13.58
C GLU A 423 -62.73 -13.51 -14.58
N TRP A 424 -61.48 -13.19 -14.25
CA TRP A 424 -60.32 -13.55 -15.07
C TRP A 424 -60.02 -15.05 -15.05
N GLU A 425 -60.09 -15.70 -13.89
CA GLU A 425 -59.89 -17.16 -13.76
C GLU A 425 -60.99 -17.98 -14.46
N GLU A 426 -62.24 -17.52 -14.41
CA GLU A 426 -63.38 -18.12 -15.13
C GLU A 426 -63.23 -17.99 -16.65
N ARG A 427 -62.75 -16.86 -17.17
CA ARG A 427 -62.45 -16.67 -18.60
C ARG A 427 -61.29 -17.55 -19.08
N PHE A 428 -60.22 -17.67 -18.29
CA PHE A 428 -59.05 -18.48 -18.66
C PHE A 428 -59.36 -19.98 -18.71
N LYS A 429 -60.23 -20.49 -17.81
CA LYS A 429 -60.71 -21.89 -17.83
C LYS A 429 -61.62 -22.20 -19.04
N LYS A 430 -62.38 -21.22 -19.54
CA LYS A 430 -63.22 -21.34 -20.75
C LYS A 430 -62.43 -21.33 -22.05
N GLU A 431 -61.24 -20.73 -22.09
CA GLU A 431 -60.41 -20.65 -23.30
C GLU A 431 -59.43 -21.84 -23.47
N GLN A 432 -59.07 -22.54 -22.38
CA GLN A 432 -58.25 -23.76 -22.43
C GLN A 432 -59.03 -25.02 -22.85
N THR A 433 -60.35 -25.05 -22.71
CA THR A 433 -61.20 -26.20 -23.09
C THR A 433 -61.61 -26.22 -24.57
N ASN A 434 -61.32 -25.16 -25.35
CA ASN A 434 -61.71 -25.05 -26.77
C ASN A 434 -60.56 -25.26 -27.78
N LYS A 435 -59.40 -25.78 -27.38
CA LYS A 435 -58.24 -26.01 -28.29
C LYS A 435 -57.65 -27.43 -28.34
N PHE A 436 -58.27 -28.42 -27.69
CA PHE A 436 -57.89 -29.84 -27.83
C PHE A 436 -59.11 -30.79 -27.88
N GLU A 437 -60.00 -30.61 -28.85
CA GLU A 437 -60.82 -31.71 -29.37
C GLU A 437 -60.30 -32.11 -30.76
N SER A 438 -59.55 -33.21 -30.80
CA SER A 438 -59.13 -33.86 -32.04
C SER A 438 -60.34 -34.54 -32.71
N PRO A 439 -60.54 -34.43 -34.04
CA PRO A 439 -61.65 -35.09 -34.71
C PRO A 439 -61.40 -36.61 -34.80
N LYS A 440 -62.10 -37.40 -33.98
CA LYS A 440 -62.36 -38.83 -34.26
C LYS A 440 -63.59 -38.91 -35.18
N LYS A 441 -63.39 -38.90 -36.50
CA LYS A 441 -64.44 -39.30 -37.46
C LYS A 441 -64.25 -40.75 -37.88
N LYS A 442 -65.31 -41.51 -37.64
CA LYS A 442 -65.54 -42.93 -37.91
C LYS A 442 -65.46 -43.26 -39.40
N MET A 443 -64.90 -44.43 -39.69
CA MET A 443 -65.30 -45.29 -40.80
C MET A 443 -66.83 -45.45 -40.81
N LYS A 444 -67.43 -45.32 -41.99
CA LYS A 444 -68.63 -46.08 -42.34
C LYS A 444 -68.38 -46.77 -43.68
N MET A 445 -68.85 -48.01 -43.70
CA MET A 445 -69.04 -48.89 -44.86
C MET A 445 -69.64 -48.19 -46.06
#